data_AF-A0A538NRF4-F1
#
_entry.id   AF-A0A538NRF4-F1
#
_cell.length_a   1.000
_cell.length_b   1.000
_cell.length_c   1.000
_cell.angle_alpha   90.00
_cell.angle_beta   90.00
_cell.angle_gamma   90.00
#
_symmetry.space_group_name_H-M   'P 1'
#
loop_
_entity.id
_entity.type
_entity.pdbx_description
1 polymer ?
#
loop_
_entity_poly.entity_id
_entity_poly.type
_entity_poly.pdbx_seq_one_letter_code
_entity_poly.pdbx_strand_id
1 'polypeptide(L)'
;MYDPASGTWTATASLNTARYFHTATSQSVNFQSPCSCRDNHGKARLAIKNDPSTPPADAGAIQAVTPSDIYSWPGPDVHLTQQSQRTGIENRWFALTGRVVVLKVETDGDIHIALQNATGDKPGTVVVEIPAKPQWCEIRNMVFSWTRTRFPFHTSSAKN
;
A
#
# COMPACT_ATOMS: atom_id res chain seq x y z
N MET A 1 18.45 -4.13 11.03
CA MET A 1 17.59 -3.78 9.89
C MET A 1 18.28 -2.69 9.09
N TYR A 2 18.40 -2.84 7.77
CA TYR A 2 19.08 -1.87 6.90
C TYR A 2 18.13 -0.73 6.49
N ASP A 3 18.63 0.51 6.51
CA ASP A 3 17.98 1.69 5.97
C ASP A 3 18.64 2.10 4.64
N PRO A 4 17.96 1.91 3.50
CA PRO A 4 18.49 2.30 2.18
C PRO A 4 18.61 3.81 1.98
N ALA A 5 17.85 4.64 2.70
CA ALA A 5 17.85 6.09 2.50
C ALA A 5 19.08 6.76 3.10
N SER A 6 19.58 6.24 4.21
CA SER A 6 20.80 6.71 4.88
C SER A 6 22.02 5.82 4.62
N GLY A 7 21.83 4.64 4.02
CA GLY A 7 22.89 3.66 3.82
C GLY A 7 23.39 3.04 5.13
N THR A 8 22.59 3.08 6.19
CA THR A 8 22.99 2.63 7.53
C THR A 8 22.32 1.33 7.96
N TRP A 9 22.95 0.61 8.89
CA TRP A 9 22.38 -0.57 9.54
C TRP A 9 21.93 -0.21 10.96
N THR A 10 20.67 -0.44 11.28
CA THR A 10 20.18 -0.37 12.67
C THR A 10 20.29 -1.74 13.32
N ALA A 11 20.77 -1.82 14.56
CA ALA A 11 20.74 -3.07 15.31
C ALA A 11 19.28 -3.51 15.58
N THR A 12 18.96 -4.77 15.33
CA THR A 12 17.69 -5.39 15.78
C THR A 12 17.89 -6.04 17.15
N ALA A 13 16.79 -6.49 17.77
CA ALA A 13 16.87 -7.27 19.00
C ALA A 13 17.88 -8.41 18.89
N SER A 14 18.63 -8.63 19.97
CA SER A 14 19.61 -9.72 20.04
C SER A 14 18.88 -11.06 19.97
N LEU A 15 19.45 -12.02 19.24
CA LEU A 15 18.94 -13.39 19.27
C LEU A 15 19.11 -13.95 20.69
N ASN A 16 18.10 -14.68 21.18
CA ASN A 16 18.19 -15.38 22.47
C ASN A 16 19.31 -16.44 22.51
N THR A 17 19.81 -16.87 21.36
CA THR A 17 20.91 -17.82 21.24
C THR A 17 21.76 -17.42 20.03
N ALA A 18 23.07 -17.28 20.24
CA ALA A 18 24.01 -17.02 19.16
C ALA A 18 23.98 -18.18 18.15
N ARG A 19 23.92 -17.84 16.86
CA ARG A 19 23.98 -18.81 15.76
C ARG A 19 25.21 -18.48 14.93
N TYR A 20 25.89 -19.49 14.40
CA TYR A 20 27.01 -19.35 13.46
C TYR A 20 26.67 -20.16 12.19
N PHE A 21 27.17 -19.75 11.03
CA PHE A 21 26.94 -20.41 9.73
C PHE A 21 25.46 -20.53 9.29
N HIS A 22 24.60 -19.60 9.69
CA HIS A 22 23.19 -19.61 9.32
C HIS A 22 22.99 -19.03 7.92
N THR A 23 22.30 -19.76 7.05
CA THR A 23 21.82 -19.26 5.76
C THR A 23 20.40 -18.75 5.94
N ALA A 24 20.19 -17.44 5.82
CA ALA A 24 18.86 -16.86 5.80
C ALA A 24 18.27 -17.01 4.39
N THR A 25 17.48 -18.04 4.16
CA THR A 25 16.79 -18.24 2.88
C THR A 25 15.52 -17.40 2.87
N SER A 26 15.55 -16.26 2.17
CA SER A 26 14.32 -15.54 1.83
C SER A 26 13.61 -16.33 0.73
N GLN A 27 12.37 -16.75 0.98
CA GLN A 27 11.57 -17.39 -0.07
C GLN A 27 11.22 -16.36 -1.14
N SER A 28 11.71 -16.54 -2.36
CA SER A 28 11.32 -15.72 -3.50
C SER A 28 9.94 -16.14 -4.00
N VAL A 29 9.01 -15.18 -4.13
CA VAL A 29 7.76 -15.40 -4.86
C VAL A 29 7.80 -14.55 -6.12
N ASN A 30 7.53 -15.19 -7.25
CA ASN A 30 7.69 -14.59 -8.56
C ASN A 30 6.42 -13.80 -8.88
N PHE A 31 6.48 -12.47 -8.80
CA PHE A 31 5.41 -11.62 -9.31
C PHE A 31 5.49 -11.62 -10.84
N GLN A 32 4.74 -12.52 -11.47
CA GLN A 32 4.67 -12.60 -12.91
C GLN A 32 3.80 -11.44 -13.40
N SER A 33 4.42 -10.28 -13.66
CA SER A 33 3.82 -9.06 -14.23
C SER A 33 2.66 -8.40 -13.44
N PRO A 34 2.57 -7.06 -13.43
CA PRO A 34 1.40 -6.34 -12.91
C PRO A 34 0.08 -6.86 -13.47
N CYS A 35 0.06 -7.52 -14.62
CA CYS A 35 -1.18 -7.87 -15.32
C CYS A 35 -1.64 -9.33 -15.20
N SER A 36 -0.99 -10.19 -14.42
CA SER A 36 -1.31 -11.64 -14.37
C SER A 36 -1.93 -12.18 -13.06
N CYS A 37 -2.56 -11.33 -12.24
CA CYS A 37 -3.21 -11.78 -11.00
C CYS A 37 -4.52 -12.55 -11.26
N ARG A 38 -4.76 -13.63 -10.51
CA ARG A 38 -5.96 -14.49 -10.59
C ARG A 38 -6.77 -14.40 -9.28
N ASP A 39 -8.10 -14.56 -9.39
CA ASP A 39 -9.07 -14.67 -8.28
C ASP A 39 -9.52 -13.35 -7.58
N ASN A 40 -10.33 -12.52 -8.25
CA ASN A 40 -10.85 -11.26 -7.69
C ASN A 40 -12.36 -11.26 -7.35
N HIS A 41 -12.69 -10.77 -6.16
CA HIS A 41 -14.03 -10.76 -5.58
C HIS A 41 -14.55 -9.38 -5.17
N GLY A 42 -14.33 -8.32 -5.97
CA GLY A 42 -14.74 -6.92 -5.70
C GLY A 42 -16.22 -6.65 -5.38
N LYS A 43 -16.72 -7.17 -4.25
CA LYS A 43 -18.12 -7.22 -3.82
C LYS A 43 -18.56 -5.97 -3.04
N ALA A 44 -17.65 -5.03 -2.74
CA ALA A 44 -17.93 -3.86 -1.91
C ALA A 44 -17.57 -2.51 -2.55
N ARG A 45 -17.61 -2.40 -3.89
CA ARG A 45 -17.31 -1.13 -4.59
C ARG A 45 -18.59 -0.34 -4.85
N LEU A 46 -18.70 0.82 -4.22
CA LEU A 46 -19.85 1.73 -4.37
C LEU A 46 -19.55 2.74 -5.48
N ALA A 47 -20.35 2.74 -6.54
CA ALA A 47 -20.16 3.65 -7.69
C ALA A 47 -20.13 5.13 -7.27
N ILE A 48 -20.90 5.51 -6.25
CA ILE A 48 -20.98 6.88 -5.73
C ILE A 48 -19.68 7.36 -5.04
N LYS A 49 -18.77 6.43 -4.72
CA LYS A 49 -17.47 6.69 -4.13
C LYS A 49 -16.32 6.61 -5.15
N ASN A 50 -16.59 6.25 -6.41
CA ASN A 50 -15.56 6.18 -7.44
C ASN A 50 -15.15 7.60 -7.88
N ASP A 51 -13.85 7.86 -7.95
CA ASP A 51 -13.29 9.07 -8.56
C ASP A 51 -12.75 8.73 -9.96
N PRO A 52 -13.37 9.24 -11.04
CA PRO A 52 -12.87 9.01 -12.40
C PRO A 52 -11.78 10.01 -12.80
N SER A 53 -11.47 11.01 -11.97
CA SER A 53 -10.50 12.04 -12.32
C SER A 53 -9.07 11.50 -12.31
N THR A 54 -8.22 12.07 -13.17
CA THR A 54 -6.78 11.78 -13.18
C THR A 54 -6.04 12.69 -12.20
N PRO A 55 -4.89 12.25 -11.65
CA PRO A 55 -4.05 13.12 -10.85
C PRO A 55 -3.71 14.44 -11.59
N PRO A 56 -3.60 15.58 -10.88
CA PRO A 56 -3.16 16.83 -11.46
C PRO A 56 -1.79 16.69 -12.12
N ALA A 57 -1.61 17.30 -13.29
CA ALA A 57 -0.30 17.34 -13.95
C ALA A 57 0.71 18.20 -13.17
N ASP A 58 0.23 19.19 -12.44
CA ASP A 58 1.04 20.00 -11.54
C ASP A 58 1.30 19.25 -10.22
N ALA A 59 2.55 18.88 -9.99
CA ALA A 59 2.98 18.22 -8.76
C ALA A 59 2.72 19.08 -7.51
N GLY A 60 2.72 20.42 -7.62
CA GLY A 60 2.43 21.33 -6.51
C GLY A 60 0.98 21.24 -6.01
N ALA A 61 0.06 20.75 -6.85
CA ALA A 61 -1.33 20.52 -6.47
C ALA A 61 -1.55 19.20 -5.70
N ILE A 62 -0.52 18.36 -5.58
CA ILE A 62 -0.56 17.07 -4.88
C ILE A 62 0.10 17.23 -3.51
N GLN A 63 -0.69 17.19 -2.45
CA GLN A 63 -0.17 17.39 -1.10
C GLN A 63 0.55 16.12 -0.60
N ALA A 64 1.82 16.24 -0.19
CA ALA A 64 2.51 15.15 0.49
C ALA A 64 1.92 14.91 1.90
N VAL A 65 1.70 13.64 2.25
CA VAL A 65 1.16 13.22 3.55
C VAL A 65 1.82 11.94 4.04
N THR A 66 1.80 11.75 5.35
CA THR A 66 2.21 10.53 6.05
C THR A 66 0.98 9.77 6.59
N PRO A 67 1.13 8.49 6.99
CA PRO A 67 0.10 7.79 7.74
C PRO A 67 -0.37 8.53 9.00
N SER A 68 0.52 9.22 9.73
CA SER A 68 0.14 10.11 10.85
C SER A 68 -0.83 11.20 10.45
N ASP A 69 -0.57 11.87 9.33
CA ASP A 69 -1.40 12.98 8.87
C ASP A 69 -2.81 12.49 8.54
N ILE A 70 -2.92 11.33 7.89
CA ILE A 70 -4.20 10.67 7.59
C ILE A 70 -4.92 10.28 8.89
N TYR A 71 -4.21 9.72 9.87
CA TYR A 71 -4.80 9.30 11.15
C TYR A 71 -5.28 10.49 12.00
N SER A 72 -4.64 11.65 11.83
CA SER A 72 -5.01 12.88 12.52
C SER A 72 -6.17 13.61 11.85
N TRP A 73 -6.71 13.07 10.76
CA TRP A 73 -7.88 13.68 10.12
C TRP A 73 -9.10 13.59 11.02
N PRO A 74 -9.80 14.71 11.27
CA PRO A 74 -10.96 14.75 12.17
C PRO A 74 -12.16 13.98 11.61
N GLY A 75 -12.07 13.51 10.37
CA GLY A 75 -13.19 12.95 9.63
C GLY A 75 -14.16 14.03 9.15
N PRO A 76 -15.16 13.64 8.37
CA PRO A 76 -16.22 14.55 7.94
C PRO A 76 -17.21 14.82 9.09
N ASP A 77 -17.57 16.08 9.30
CA ASP A 77 -18.60 16.50 10.28
C ASP A 77 -20.04 16.31 9.73
N VAL A 78 -20.26 15.23 8.97
CA VAL A 78 -21.55 14.90 8.38
C VAL A 78 -21.84 13.41 8.53
N HIS A 79 -23.12 13.06 8.65
CA HIS A 79 -23.53 11.66 8.66
C HIS A 79 -23.30 11.02 7.28
N LEU A 80 -22.51 9.96 7.23
CA LEU A 80 -22.23 9.22 6.00
C LEU A 80 -23.03 7.92 5.92
N THR A 81 -23.62 7.68 4.75
CA THR A 81 -24.25 6.41 4.37
C THR A 81 -23.54 5.81 3.15
N GLN A 82 -23.95 4.61 2.74
CA GLN A 82 -23.45 3.99 1.50
C GLN A 82 -23.82 4.78 0.23
N GLN A 83 -24.75 5.73 0.33
CA GLN A 83 -25.17 6.61 -0.76
C GLN A 83 -24.50 7.98 -0.69
N SER A 84 -23.78 8.30 0.39
CA SER A 84 -23.07 9.57 0.51
C SER A 84 -21.92 9.62 -0.50
N GLN A 85 -21.86 10.72 -1.27
CA GLN A 85 -20.73 11.02 -2.14
C GLN A 85 -19.43 11.20 -1.34
N ARG A 86 -18.30 11.27 -2.04
CA ARG A 86 -17.05 11.74 -1.44
C ARG A 86 -17.18 13.20 -1.02
N THR A 87 -16.65 13.54 0.14
CA THR A 87 -16.78 14.90 0.69
C THR A 87 -15.51 15.36 1.40
N GLY A 88 -15.36 16.69 1.51
CA GLY A 88 -14.22 17.32 2.17
C GLY A 88 -12.88 16.89 1.58
N ILE A 89 -11.98 16.44 2.44
CA ILE A 89 -10.61 16.07 2.09
C ILE A 89 -10.53 14.81 1.22
N GLU A 90 -11.56 13.95 1.22
CA GLU A 90 -11.60 12.78 0.34
C GLU A 90 -11.47 13.17 -1.15
N ASN A 91 -11.89 14.38 -1.52
CA ASN A 91 -11.86 14.90 -2.90
C ASN A 91 -10.51 15.52 -3.32
N ARG A 92 -9.48 15.46 -2.47
CA ARG A 92 -8.16 16.03 -2.76
C ARG A 92 -7.16 14.94 -3.18
N TRP A 93 -6.13 15.34 -3.90
CA TRP A 93 -5.01 14.49 -4.31
C TRP A 93 -3.87 14.55 -3.31
N PHE A 94 -3.36 13.39 -2.93
CA PHE A 94 -2.28 13.26 -1.94
C PHE A 94 -1.17 12.34 -2.44
N ALA A 95 0.08 12.71 -2.13
CA ALA A 95 1.25 11.87 -2.28
C ALA A 95 1.58 11.23 -0.92
N LEU A 96 0.96 10.07 -0.66
CA LEU A 96 1.18 9.32 0.56
C LEU A 96 2.58 8.68 0.56
N THR A 97 3.40 9.02 1.56
CA THR A 97 4.73 8.44 1.76
C THR A 97 4.82 7.75 3.11
N GLY A 98 5.32 6.52 3.13
CA GLY A 98 5.50 5.75 4.34
C GLY A 98 6.37 4.52 4.13
N ARG A 99 6.67 3.82 5.23
CA ARG A 99 7.32 2.52 5.22
C ARG A 99 6.29 1.43 4.91
N VAL A 100 6.55 0.64 3.88
CA VAL A 100 5.78 -0.58 3.59
C VAL A 100 6.02 -1.59 4.70
N VAL A 101 4.94 -2.03 5.36
CA VAL A 101 4.97 -3.01 6.46
C VAL A 101 4.22 -4.29 6.14
N VAL A 102 3.25 -4.23 5.23
CA VAL A 102 2.58 -5.40 4.63
C VAL A 102 2.47 -5.17 3.14
N LEU A 103 2.74 -6.21 2.37
CA LEU A 103 2.48 -6.27 0.95
C LEU A 103 2.02 -7.69 0.62
N LYS A 104 0.75 -7.87 0.28
CA LYS A 104 0.18 -9.19 -0.03
C LYS A 104 -0.91 -9.09 -1.10
N VAL A 105 -1.21 -10.21 -1.73
CA VAL A 105 -2.43 -10.37 -2.51
C VAL A 105 -3.47 -10.98 -1.58
N GLU A 106 -4.59 -10.30 -1.43
CA GLU A 106 -5.69 -10.76 -0.55
C GLU A 106 -6.50 -11.87 -1.21
N THR A 107 -7.33 -12.54 -0.40
CA THR A 107 -8.22 -13.60 -0.89
C THR A 107 -9.27 -13.08 -1.87
N ASP A 108 -9.58 -11.78 -1.83
CA ASP A 108 -10.46 -11.12 -2.79
C ASP A 108 -9.71 -10.57 -4.03
N GLY A 109 -8.42 -10.89 -4.17
CA GLY A 109 -7.60 -10.61 -5.33
C GLY A 109 -7.24 -9.15 -5.50
N ASP A 110 -7.26 -8.34 -4.44
CA ASP A 110 -6.67 -7.01 -4.45
C ASP A 110 -5.21 -7.09 -3.93
N ILE A 111 -4.32 -6.21 -4.44
CA ILE A 111 -2.97 -6.06 -3.90
C ILE A 111 -3.06 -5.11 -2.72
N HIS A 112 -2.87 -5.65 -1.53
CA HIS A 112 -2.87 -4.93 -0.27
C HIS A 112 -1.48 -4.40 0.04
N ILE A 113 -1.37 -3.08 0.17
CA ILE A 113 -0.16 -2.38 0.61
C ILE A 113 -0.47 -1.64 1.90
N ALA A 114 0.20 -2.03 2.98
CA ALA A 114 0.07 -1.36 4.27
C ALA A 114 1.28 -0.47 4.54
N LEU A 115 1.01 0.79 4.88
CA LEU A 115 1.99 1.82 5.16
C LEU A 115 1.92 2.26 6.62
N GLN A 116 3.08 2.33 7.26
CA GLN A 116 3.31 3.03 8.53
C GLN A 116 4.23 4.22 8.29
N ASN A 117 4.35 5.11 9.26
CA ASN A 117 5.31 6.21 9.16
C ASN A 117 6.73 5.69 8.95
N ALA A 118 7.52 6.42 8.16
CA ALA A 118 8.91 6.07 7.89
C ALA A 118 9.77 6.09 9.16
N THR A 119 9.44 6.98 10.10
CA THR A 119 10.07 7.17 11.40
C THR A 119 9.82 6.04 12.39
N GLY A 120 8.91 5.11 12.09
CA GLY A 120 8.62 3.93 12.93
C GLY A 120 7.76 4.22 14.15
N ASP A 121 7.32 5.46 14.33
CA ASP A 121 6.20 5.79 15.21
C ASP A 121 4.92 5.11 14.67
N LYS A 122 4.05 4.67 15.59
CA LYS A 122 2.88 3.84 15.30
C LYS A 122 1.57 4.61 15.50
N PRO A 123 1.28 5.67 14.74
CA PRO A 123 -0.02 6.34 14.82
C PRO A 123 -1.14 5.43 14.31
N GLY A 124 -0.82 4.49 13.41
CA GLY A 124 -1.77 3.64 12.71
C GLY A 124 -1.17 3.07 11.43
N THR A 125 -1.98 2.33 10.67
CA THR A 125 -1.61 1.75 9.38
C THR A 125 -2.59 2.21 8.31
N VAL A 126 -2.08 2.75 7.21
CA VAL A 126 -2.90 3.09 6.03
C VAL A 126 -2.78 1.96 5.02
N VAL A 127 -3.93 1.45 4.57
CA VAL A 127 -4.01 0.37 3.59
C VAL A 127 -4.42 0.94 2.24
N VAL A 128 -3.71 0.52 1.19
CA VAL A 128 -4.06 0.76 -0.20
C VAL A 128 -4.36 -0.58 -0.84
N GLU A 129 -5.58 -0.74 -1.33
CA GLU A 129 -6.03 -1.92 -2.08
C GLU A 129 -6.03 -1.61 -3.57
N ILE A 130 -5.19 -2.29 -4.33
CA ILE A 130 -5.11 -2.10 -5.78
C ILE A 130 -5.82 -3.26 -6.47
N PRO A 131 -6.87 -3.00 -7.27
CA PRO A 131 -7.61 -4.04 -7.96
C PRO A 131 -6.70 -4.89 -8.84
N ALA A 132 -6.76 -6.22 -8.75
CA ALA A 132 -5.90 -7.09 -9.58
C ALA A 132 -6.60 -7.73 -10.81
N LYS A 133 -7.89 -7.46 -11.09
CA LYS A 133 -8.55 -7.94 -12.33
C LYS A 133 -7.86 -7.44 -13.60
N PRO A 134 -7.88 -8.20 -14.71
CA PRO A 134 -7.28 -7.79 -15.99
C PRO A 134 -7.71 -6.39 -16.47
N GLN A 135 -8.98 -6.03 -16.30
CA GLN A 135 -9.53 -4.71 -16.65
C GLN A 135 -8.86 -3.51 -15.94
N TRP A 136 -8.11 -3.78 -14.86
CA TRP A 136 -7.37 -2.78 -14.09
C TRP A 136 -5.84 -2.86 -14.33
N CYS A 137 -5.40 -3.46 -15.44
CA CYS A 137 -3.97 -3.54 -15.80
C CYS A 137 -3.34 -2.14 -15.93
N GLU A 138 -4.05 -1.17 -16.54
CA GLU A 138 -3.53 0.20 -16.72
C GLU A 138 -3.30 0.94 -15.40
N ILE A 139 -4.23 0.86 -14.44
CA ILE A 139 -4.03 1.49 -13.12
C ILE A 139 -2.84 0.87 -12.40
N ARG A 140 -2.59 -0.44 -12.55
CA ARG A 140 -1.41 -1.08 -11.96
C ARG A 140 -0.12 -0.65 -12.63
N ASN A 141 -0.09 -0.55 -13.96
CA ASN A 141 1.05 0.02 -14.68
C ASN A 141 1.34 1.45 -14.21
N MET A 142 0.31 2.28 -14.06
CA MET A 142 0.44 3.64 -13.54
C MET A 142 1.03 3.67 -12.13
N VAL A 143 0.43 2.95 -11.17
CA VAL A 143 0.87 2.94 -9.76
C VAL A 143 2.31 2.44 -9.62
N PHE A 144 2.68 1.36 -10.31
CA PHE A 144 4.03 0.81 -10.22
C PHE A 144 5.06 1.53 -11.10
N SER A 145 4.64 2.37 -12.05
CA SER A 145 5.58 3.20 -12.84
C SER A 145 6.23 4.33 -12.03
N TRP A 146 5.61 4.76 -10.93
CA TRP A 146 6.07 5.89 -10.12
C TRP A 146 7.23 5.54 -9.17
N THR A 147 7.64 4.27 -9.14
CA THR A 147 8.76 3.80 -8.33
C THR A 147 9.71 2.96 -9.16
N ARG A 148 11.01 3.20 -8.98
CA ARG A 148 12.09 2.36 -9.55
C ARG A 148 12.48 1.22 -8.62
N THR A 149 11.89 1.16 -7.43
CA THR A 149 12.21 0.15 -6.40
C THR A 149 11.58 -1.18 -6.78
N ARG A 150 12.41 -2.22 -6.91
CA ARG A 150 11.93 -3.60 -7.04
C ARG A 150 11.51 -4.10 -5.67
N PHE A 151 10.22 -4.33 -5.48
CA PHE A 151 9.72 -4.93 -4.24
C PHE A 151 9.95 -6.44 -4.27
N PRO A 152 10.53 -7.05 -3.21
CA PRO A 152 10.43 -8.49 -3.02
C PRO A 152 8.98 -8.80 -2.65
N PHE A 153 8.21 -9.34 -3.59
CA PHE A 153 6.81 -9.72 -3.35
C PHE A 153 6.74 -11.10 -2.68
N HIS A 154 5.81 -11.26 -1.74
CA HIS A 154 5.33 -12.56 -1.26
C HIS A 154 3.82 -12.65 -1.56
N THR A 155 3.39 -13.70 -2.27
CA THR A 155 1.96 -14.04 -2.36
C THR A 155 1.70 -15.28 -1.53
N SER A 156 0.77 -15.20 -0.58
CA SER A 156 0.25 -16.37 0.12
C SER A 156 -1.19 -16.59 -0.31
N SER A 157 -1.44 -17.60 -1.14
CA SER A 157 -2.79 -18.15 -1.23
C SER A 157 -3.00 -19.02 0.00
N ALA A 158 -3.77 -18.57 0.98
CA ALA A 158 -4.33 -19.50 1.95
C ALA A 158 -5.37 -20.35 1.21
N LYS A 159 -4.92 -21.48 0.66
CA LYS A 159 -5.83 -22.57 0.32
C LYS A 159 -6.05 -23.35 1.61
N ASN A 160 -7.29 -23.34 2.11
CA ASN A 160 -7.91 -24.49 2.76
C ASN A 160 -9.32 -24.60 2.21
#